data_AF-A0A4U8TM10-F1
#
_entry.id   AF-A0A4U8TM10-F1
#
_cell.length_a   1.000
_cell.length_b   1.000
_cell.length_c   1.000
_cell.angle_alpha   90.00
_cell.angle_beta   90.00
_cell.angle_gamma   90.00
#
_symmetry.space_group_name_H-M   'P 1'
#
loop_
_entity.id
_entity.type
_entity.pdbx_description
1 polymer ?
#
loop_
_entity_poly.entity_id
_entity_poly.type
_entity_poly.pdbx_seq_one_letter_code
_entity_poly.pdbx_strand_id
1 'polypeptide(L)'
;MAKRQWGGGYNENNEYTLIDFGGGTGLLVRLLRDVGIESLWSDEYCENLFARGFEYNERKKYNLALGTSFEVFEHLPNPKESIDAMLRICPNLLFSTKLLPLDIPIFSGKNKWWYYGFEHGQHISFYTQKSLEIIAKSHNLYFVSYGNIHCMSEQKINPFLFAWIIRLSHKGLFSLAKRKLKSKTINDSQILSGERL
;
A
#
# COMPACT_ATOMS: atom_id res chain seq x y z
N MET A 1 -10.19 -16.21 24.93
CA MET A 1 -9.29 -15.22 24.31
C MET A 1 -7.89 -15.82 24.22
N ALA A 2 -7.55 -16.41 23.08
CA ALA A 2 -6.23 -16.99 22.88
C ALA A 2 -5.27 -15.92 22.34
N LYS A 3 -4.27 -15.52 23.14
CA LYS A 3 -3.11 -14.77 22.65
C LYS A 3 -2.37 -15.67 21.67
N ARG A 4 -2.37 -15.33 20.37
CA ARG A 4 -1.47 -15.98 19.41
C ARG A 4 -0.04 -15.62 19.77
N GLN A 5 0.70 -16.60 20.28
CA GLN A 5 2.16 -16.54 20.40
C GLN A 5 2.75 -16.78 19.01
N TRP A 6 3.45 -15.79 18.46
CA TRP A 6 4.21 -15.93 17.23
C TRP A 6 5.61 -16.43 17.58
N GLY A 7 5.81 -17.74 17.47
CA GLY A 7 7.11 -18.39 17.54
C GLY A 7 7.55 -18.89 16.16
N GLY A 8 8.79 -18.57 15.77
CA GLY A 8 9.59 -19.38 14.83
C GLY A 8 9.83 -18.80 13.44
N GLY A 9 11.02 -18.21 13.27
CA GLY A 9 11.72 -18.04 11.98
C GLY A 9 11.54 -16.68 11.32
N TYR A 10 12.16 -15.64 11.88
CA TYR A 10 12.32 -14.35 11.21
C TYR A 10 13.48 -14.42 10.19
N ASN A 11 13.42 -13.59 9.15
CA ASN A 11 14.61 -13.23 8.39
C ASN A 11 15.70 -12.76 9.37
N GLU A 12 16.97 -13.05 9.13
CA GLU A 12 18.06 -13.01 10.13
C GLU A 12 18.23 -11.66 10.85
N ASN A 13 17.61 -10.59 10.31
CA ASN A 13 17.64 -9.22 10.83
C ASN A 13 16.35 -8.72 11.52
N ASN A 14 15.26 -9.51 11.57
CA ASN A 14 13.96 -9.13 12.18
C ASN A 14 13.40 -7.74 11.73
N GLU A 15 13.75 -7.31 10.51
CA GLU A 15 13.39 -5.99 9.98
C GLU A 15 11.93 -5.97 9.52
N TYR A 16 11.20 -4.91 9.88
CA TYR A 16 9.85 -4.68 9.37
C TYR A 16 9.89 -4.43 7.86
N THR A 17 9.02 -5.14 7.13
CA THR A 17 8.97 -5.11 5.67
C THR A 17 7.66 -4.48 5.21
N LEU A 18 7.75 -3.61 4.19
CA LEU A 18 6.60 -3.08 3.46
C LEU A 18 6.30 -3.97 2.25
N ILE A 19 5.03 -4.13 1.90
CA ILE A 19 4.63 -4.76 0.63
C ILE A 19 3.78 -3.81 -0.19
N ASP A 20 4.11 -3.62 -1.45
CA ASP A 20 3.33 -2.81 -2.38
C ASP A 20 2.48 -3.70 -3.30
N PHE A 21 1.15 -3.63 -3.15
CA PHE A 21 0.17 -4.39 -3.92
C PHE A 21 -0.27 -3.57 -5.14
N GLY A 22 -0.15 -4.16 -6.33
CA GLY A 22 -0.25 -3.43 -7.60
C GLY A 22 0.98 -2.56 -7.82
N GLY A 23 2.17 -3.11 -7.53
CA GLY A 23 3.42 -2.36 -7.54
C GLY A 23 3.87 -1.85 -8.91
N GLY A 24 3.14 -2.18 -9.99
CA GLY A 24 3.40 -1.73 -11.34
C GLY A 24 4.83 -2.02 -11.79
N THR A 25 5.48 -1.02 -12.37
CA THR A 25 6.88 -1.12 -12.81
C THR A 25 7.89 -1.22 -11.65
N GLY A 26 7.45 -1.14 -10.39
CA GLY A 26 8.30 -1.27 -9.21
C GLY A 26 8.97 0.02 -8.76
N LEU A 27 8.58 1.16 -9.32
CA LEU A 27 9.21 2.45 -9.03
C LEU A 27 9.10 2.81 -7.54
N LEU A 28 7.92 2.63 -6.93
CA LEU A 28 7.73 2.94 -5.51
C LEU A 28 8.65 2.08 -4.64
N VAL A 29 8.65 0.76 -4.85
CA VAL A 29 9.53 -0.15 -4.10
C VAL A 29 11.01 0.20 -4.30
N ARG A 30 11.45 0.49 -5.53
CA ARG A 30 12.83 0.94 -5.77
C ARG A 30 13.17 2.19 -4.95
N LEU A 31 12.32 3.21 -4.98
CA LEU A 31 12.53 4.44 -4.22
C LEU A 31 12.57 4.20 -2.70
N LEU A 32 11.71 3.32 -2.19
CA LEU A 32 11.68 2.95 -0.77
C LEU A 32 12.96 2.21 -0.35
N ARG A 33 13.43 1.25 -1.14
CA ARG A 33 14.68 0.52 -0.88
C ARG A 33 15.89 1.42 -0.97
N ASP A 34 15.93 2.33 -1.94
CA ASP A 34 17.04 3.29 -2.10
C ASP A 34 17.17 4.24 -0.91
N VAL A 35 16.07 4.53 -0.20
CA VAL A 35 16.11 5.29 1.05
C VAL A 35 16.27 4.43 2.30
N GLY A 36 16.30 3.09 2.16
CA GLY A 36 16.62 2.16 3.23
C GLY A 36 15.44 1.42 3.84
N ILE A 37 14.25 1.47 3.23
CA ILE A 37 13.06 0.74 3.69
C ILE A 37 13.03 -0.63 3.01
N GLU A 38 13.03 -1.69 3.80
CA GLU A 38 12.84 -3.04 3.28
C GLU A 38 11.43 -3.16 2.70
N SER A 39 11.36 -3.38 1.40
CA SER A 39 10.10 -3.40 0.67
C SER A 39 10.08 -4.44 -0.42
N LEU A 40 8.90 -5.05 -0.59
CA LEU A 40 8.57 -6.05 -1.58
C LEU A 40 7.43 -5.54 -2.45
N TRP A 41 7.24 -6.13 -3.63
CA TRP A 41 6.12 -5.83 -4.50
C TRP A 41 5.37 -7.09 -4.91
N SER A 42 4.10 -6.91 -5.29
CA SER A 42 3.29 -7.91 -5.98
C SER A 42 2.40 -7.21 -7.01
N ASP A 43 2.37 -7.72 -8.23
CA ASP A 43 1.49 -7.25 -9.31
C ASP A 43 1.19 -8.42 -10.26
N GLU A 44 -0.08 -8.63 -10.60
CA GLU A 44 -0.52 -9.71 -11.48
C GLU A 44 -0.42 -9.32 -12.96
N TYR A 45 -0.49 -8.02 -13.28
CA TYR A 45 -0.72 -7.53 -14.63
C TYR A 45 0.47 -6.73 -15.19
N CYS A 46 1.36 -6.24 -14.34
CA CYS A 46 2.49 -5.41 -14.74
C CYS A 46 3.83 -6.13 -14.57
N GLU A 47 4.67 -6.12 -15.61
CA GLU A 47 6.07 -6.52 -15.48
C GLU A 47 6.84 -5.43 -14.71
N ASN A 48 7.54 -5.86 -13.67
CA ASN A 48 8.34 -4.96 -12.86
C ASN A 48 9.72 -4.72 -13.48
N LEU A 49 10.10 -3.46 -13.60
CA LEU A 49 11.34 -3.03 -14.25
C LEU A 49 12.40 -2.62 -13.21
N PHE A 50 11.98 -1.94 -12.15
CA PHE A 50 12.88 -1.23 -11.24
C PHE A 50 13.23 -1.99 -9.95
N ALA A 51 12.39 -2.93 -9.52
CA ALA A 51 12.51 -3.67 -8.27
C ALA A 51 12.52 -5.21 -8.45
N ARG A 52 12.98 -5.69 -9.61
CA ARG A 52 13.20 -7.12 -9.90
C ARG A 52 14.03 -7.78 -8.80
N GLY A 53 13.66 -9.01 -8.42
CA GLY A 53 14.30 -9.78 -7.35
C GLY A 53 13.77 -9.46 -5.94
N PHE A 54 12.85 -8.51 -5.82
CA PHE A 54 12.18 -8.13 -4.56
C PHE A 54 10.68 -8.43 -4.59
N GLU A 55 10.30 -9.49 -5.29
CA GLU A 55 8.94 -10.00 -5.34
C GLU A 55 8.52 -10.55 -3.96
N TYR A 56 7.27 -10.30 -3.58
CA TYR A 56 6.68 -11.02 -2.47
C TYR A 56 6.53 -12.50 -2.82
N ASN A 57 6.98 -13.38 -1.93
CA ASN A 57 6.88 -14.82 -2.09
C ASN A 57 6.17 -15.44 -0.88
N GLU A 58 4.94 -15.90 -1.07
CA GLU A 58 4.10 -16.52 -0.02
C GLU A 58 4.77 -17.69 0.72
N ARG A 59 5.78 -18.34 0.14
CA ARG A 59 6.53 -19.44 0.77
C ARG A 59 7.60 -18.97 1.76
N LYS A 60 7.93 -17.67 1.74
CA LYS A 60 8.89 -17.05 2.67
C LYS A 60 8.14 -16.37 3.81
N LYS A 61 8.74 -16.38 4.99
CA LYS A 61 8.24 -15.63 6.14
C LYS A 61 8.81 -14.22 6.13
N TYR A 62 7.93 -13.24 6.30
CA TYR A 62 8.29 -11.83 6.38
C TYR A 62 7.62 -11.19 7.60
N ASN A 63 8.26 -10.19 8.19
CA ASN A 63 7.66 -9.35 9.22
C ASN A 63 6.94 -8.17 8.54
N LEU A 64 5.80 -8.44 7.88
CA LEU A 64 5.05 -7.43 7.13
C LEU A 64 4.40 -6.41 8.06
N ALA A 65 4.87 -5.17 8.02
CA ALA A 65 4.37 -4.09 8.89
C ALA A 65 3.27 -3.26 8.23
N LEU A 66 3.36 -3.05 6.91
CA LEU A 66 2.46 -2.20 6.16
C LEU A 66 2.36 -2.68 4.71
N GLY A 67 1.13 -2.83 4.22
CA GLY A 67 0.81 -2.92 2.81
C GLY A 67 0.55 -1.53 2.23
N THR A 68 0.99 -1.27 1.01
CA THR A 68 0.58 -0.13 0.20
C THR A 68 -0.19 -0.57 -1.04
N SER A 69 -1.08 0.28 -1.55
CA SER A 69 -1.74 0.05 -2.83
C SER A 69 -2.25 1.38 -3.40
N PHE A 70 -1.53 1.95 -4.35
CA PHE A 70 -1.83 3.28 -4.90
C PHE A 70 -2.31 3.18 -6.35
N GLU A 71 -3.44 3.83 -6.66
CA GLU A 71 -4.09 3.80 -7.98
C GLU A 71 -4.40 2.36 -8.45
N VAL A 72 -4.93 1.54 -7.54
CA VAL A 72 -5.29 0.13 -7.79
C VAL A 72 -6.78 -0.11 -7.52
N PHE A 73 -7.31 0.50 -6.47
CA PHE A 73 -8.64 0.20 -5.94
C PHE A 73 -9.76 0.46 -6.95
N GLU A 74 -9.63 1.51 -7.75
CA GLU A 74 -10.54 1.88 -8.84
C GLU A 74 -10.57 0.87 -9.99
N HIS A 75 -9.54 0.03 -10.10
CA HIS A 75 -9.38 -0.96 -11.17
C HIS A 75 -9.82 -2.37 -10.76
N LEU A 76 -10.20 -2.57 -9.49
CA LEU A 76 -10.54 -3.90 -8.99
C LEU A 76 -11.90 -4.37 -9.55
N PRO A 77 -11.96 -5.48 -10.30
CA PRO A 77 -13.23 -6.01 -10.81
C PRO A 77 -14.07 -6.65 -9.69
N ASN A 78 -13.39 -7.26 -8.71
CA ASN A 78 -13.98 -7.85 -7.51
C ASN A 78 -13.33 -7.21 -6.26
N PRO A 79 -13.72 -5.97 -5.88
CA PRO A 79 -13.09 -5.22 -4.80
C PRO A 79 -12.99 -5.98 -3.48
N LYS A 80 -14.09 -6.58 -3.05
CA LYS A 80 -14.15 -7.26 -1.75
C LYS A 80 -13.15 -8.40 -1.67
N GLU A 81 -13.14 -9.29 -2.67
CA GLU A 81 -12.24 -10.44 -2.70
C GLU A 81 -10.76 -10.03 -2.75
N SER A 82 -10.46 -9.02 -3.55
CA SER A 82 -9.10 -8.49 -3.72
C SER A 82 -8.60 -7.84 -2.42
N ILE A 83 -9.43 -6.99 -1.79
CA ILE A 83 -9.09 -6.35 -0.51
C ILE A 83 -8.97 -7.41 0.59
N ASP A 84 -9.86 -8.41 0.62
CA ASP A 84 -9.78 -9.52 1.57
C ASP A 84 -8.47 -10.32 1.41
N ALA A 85 -7.98 -10.48 0.17
CA ALA A 85 -6.70 -11.14 -0.10
C ALA A 85 -5.51 -10.30 0.38
N MET A 86 -5.51 -8.99 0.10
CA MET A 86 -4.48 -8.06 0.59
C MET A 86 -4.41 -8.04 2.11
N LEU A 87 -5.56 -7.91 2.79
CA LEU A 87 -5.64 -7.85 4.25
C LEU A 87 -5.29 -9.18 4.95
N ARG A 88 -5.50 -10.32 4.27
CA ARG A 88 -5.01 -11.63 4.73
C ARG A 88 -3.48 -11.70 4.73
N ILE A 89 -2.82 -11.01 3.81
CA ILE A 89 -1.36 -10.95 3.71
C ILE A 89 -0.80 -9.91 4.69
N CYS A 90 -1.37 -8.70 4.70
CA CYS A 90 -0.95 -7.62 5.60
C CYS A 90 -2.17 -6.85 6.14
N PRO A 91 -2.48 -6.96 7.46
CA PRO A 91 -3.68 -6.37 8.06
C PRO A 91 -3.57 -4.85 8.31
N ASN A 92 -2.43 -4.24 7.96
CA ASN A 92 -2.26 -2.79 7.93
C ASN A 92 -2.07 -2.38 6.46
N LEU A 93 -3.01 -1.63 5.90
CA LEU A 93 -3.05 -1.29 4.47
C LEU A 93 -3.26 0.21 4.30
N LEU A 94 -2.32 0.88 3.63
CA LEU A 94 -2.39 2.29 3.22
C LEU A 94 -2.63 2.34 1.71
N PHE A 95 -3.70 2.98 1.25
CA PHE A 95 -4.06 2.94 -0.17
C PHE A 95 -4.61 4.26 -0.66
N SER A 96 -4.56 4.47 -1.98
CA SER A 96 -5.29 5.57 -2.63
C SER A 96 -6.52 5.09 -3.37
N THR A 97 -7.55 5.92 -3.30
CA THR A 97 -8.67 5.94 -4.24
C THR A 97 -9.44 7.24 -4.02
N LYS A 98 -10.06 7.76 -5.07
CA LYS A 98 -10.99 8.87 -4.91
C LYS A 98 -12.33 8.35 -4.41
N LEU A 99 -12.79 8.90 -3.29
CA LEU A 99 -14.11 8.58 -2.76
C LEU A 99 -15.20 9.15 -3.66
N LEU A 100 -16.28 8.36 -3.81
CA LEU A 100 -17.53 8.82 -4.35
C LEU A 100 -18.07 9.94 -3.45
N PRO A 101 -18.37 11.13 -4.00
CA PRO A 101 -19.02 12.21 -3.25
C PRO A 101 -20.38 11.78 -2.69
N LEU A 102 -20.89 12.56 -1.72
CA LEU A 102 -22.22 12.32 -1.14
C LEU A 102 -23.32 12.39 -2.21
N ASP A 103 -23.24 13.41 -3.07
CA ASP A 103 -24.11 13.52 -4.22
C ASP A 103 -23.55 12.70 -5.38
N ILE A 104 -24.42 11.90 -6.02
CA ILE A 104 -24.03 11.06 -7.15
C ILE A 104 -23.52 11.98 -8.27
N PRO A 105 -22.25 11.86 -8.69
CA PRO A 105 -21.69 12.74 -9.69
C PRO A 105 -22.32 12.53 -11.07
N ILE A 106 -22.31 13.60 -11.88
CA ILE A 106 -22.83 13.56 -13.24
C ILE A 106 -21.90 12.69 -14.11
N PHE A 107 -22.47 11.80 -14.91
CA PHE A 107 -21.70 10.87 -15.77
C PHE A 107 -21.44 11.41 -17.20
N SER A 108 -22.14 12.45 -17.64
CA SER A 108 -22.06 13.00 -19.01
C SER A 108 -22.09 14.54 -19.05
N GLY A 109 -21.60 15.12 -20.14
CA GLY A 109 -21.58 16.58 -20.35
C GLY A 109 -20.35 17.29 -19.77
N LYS A 110 -20.37 18.63 -19.78
CA LYS A 110 -19.20 19.45 -19.43
C LYS A 110 -18.74 19.31 -17.96
N ASN A 111 -19.66 18.99 -17.06
CA ASN A 111 -19.38 18.82 -15.62
C ASN A 111 -19.35 17.34 -15.21
N LYS A 112 -19.03 16.43 -16.15
CA LYS A 112 -18.89 15.01 -15.84
C LYS A 112 -17.79 14.80 -14.80
N TRP A 113 -18.00 13.88 -13.88
CA TRP A 113 -16.97 13.54 -12.92
C TRP A 113 -15.82 12.83 -13.62
N TRP A 114 -14.68 13.50 -13.65
CA TRP A 114 -13.48 13.03 -14.36
C TRP A 114 -13.04 11.63 -13.91
N TYR A 115 -13.33 11.24 -12.66
CA TYR A 115 -12.92 9.97 -12.09
C TYR A 115 -13.70 8.77 -12.64
N TYR A 116 -14.84 8.98 -13.32
CA TYR A 116 -15.48 7.87 -14.06
C TYR A 116 -14.61 7.38 -15.22
N GLY A 117 -13.77 8.25 -15.80
CA GLY A 117 -12.71 7.79 -16.69
C GLY A 117 -13.17 7.04 -17.95
N PHE A 118 -14.39 7.27 -18.45
CA PHE A 118 -14.97 6.50 -19.57
C PHE A 118 -14.12 6.46 -20.85
N GLU A 119 -13.20 7.44 -21.02
CA GLU A 119 -12.29 7.50 -22.18
C GLU A 119 -11.19 6.43 -22.13
N HIS A 120 -10.71 6.08 -20.94
CA HIS A 120 -9.73 4.99 -20.74
C HIS A 120 -10.40 3.70 -20.24
N GLY A 121 -11.60 3.79 -19.64
CA GLY A 121 -12.40 2.64 -19.22
C GLY A 121 -11.82 1.83 -18.07
N GLN A 122 -10.77 2.32 -17.41
CA GLN A 122 -10.06 1.57 -16.39
C GLN A 122 -10.67 1.71 -14.99
N HIS A 123 -11.40 2.79 -14.70
CA HIS A 123 -12.02 2.99 -13.39
C HIS A 123 -13.39 2.31 -13.36
N ILE A 124 -13.44 1.13 -12.76
CA ILE A 124 -14.62 0.26 -12.72
C ILE A 124 -15.20 0.09 -11.32
N SER A 125 -14.49 0.53 -10.28
CA SER A 125 -14.91 0.44 -8.88
C SER A 125 -14.85 1.79 -8.18
N PHE A 126 -15.91 2.12 -7.43
CA PHE A 126 -16.05 3.39 -6.72
C PHE A 126 -16.49 3.18 -5.28
N TYR A 127 -15.84 3.89 -4.36
CA TYR A 127 -16.00 3.65 -2.93
C TYR A 127 -16.56 4.88 -2.24
N THR A 128 -17.58 4.70 -1.41
CA THR A 128 -17.93 5.69 -0.40
C THR A 128 -17.06 5.47 0.83
N GLN A 129 -16.88 6.50 1.67
CA GLN A 129 -16.26 6.33 2.98
C GLN A 129 -16.93 5.19 3.78
N LYS A 130 -18.26 5.12 3.73
CA LYS A 130 -19.04 4.10 4.42
C LYS A 130 -18.71 2.68 3.95
N SER A 131 -18.51 2.49 2.64
CA SER A 131 -18.15 1.17 2.10
C SER A 131 -16.80 0.69 2.62
N LEU A 132 -15.78 1.56 2.66
CA LEU A 132 -14.46 1.22 3.18
C LEU A 132 -14.48 0.97 4.70
N GLU A 133 -15.26 1.76 5.45
CA GLU A 133 -15.48 1.51 6.88
C GLU A 133 -16.10 0.14 7.16
N ILE A 134 -17.06 -0.30 6.32
CA ILE A 134 -17.69 -1.62 6.46
C ILE A 134 -16.67 -2.72 6.17
N ILE A 135 -15.86 -2.57 5.11
CA ILE A 135 -14.81 -3.55 4.78
C ILE A 135 -13.81 -3.64 5.95
N ALA A 136 -13.29 -2.52 6.44
CA ALA A 136 -12.37 -2.51 7.59
C ALA A 136 -12.97 -3.21 8.82
N LYS A 137 -14.24 -2.90 9.15
CA LYS A 137 -14.95 -3.55 10.26
C LYS A 137 -15.10 -5.05 10.08
N SER A 138 -15.32 -5.53 8.87
CA SER A 138 -15.43 -6.98 8.60
C SER A 138 -14.12 -7.75 8.89
N HIS A 139 -12.98 -7.04 8.91
CA HIS A 139 -11.66 -7.56 9.28
C HIS A 139 -11.24 -7.20 10.71
N ASN A 140 -12.13 -6.60 11.52
CA ASN A 140 -11.82 -6.05 12.85
C ASN A 140 -10.72 -4.97 12.85
N LEU A 141 -10.63 -4.19 11.77
CA LEU A 141 -9.66 -3.11 11.61
C LEU A 141 -10.29 -1.73 11.85
N TYR A 142 -9.46 -0.79 12.28
CA TYR A 142 -9.77 0.62 12.28
C TYR A 142 -9.60 1.20 10.88
N PHE A 143 -10.37 2.26 10.58
CA PHE A 143 -10.29 2.97 9.31
C PHE A 143 -10.05 4.47 9.56
N VAL A 144 -9.15 5.07 8.79
CA VAL A 144 -8.88 6.51 8.77
C VAL A 144 -8.70 6.97 7.33
N SER A 145 -9.14 8.19 7.02
CA SER A 145 -9.12 8.74 5.67
C SER A 145 -8.80 10.23 5.69
N TYR A 146 -8.03 10.70 4.69
CA TYR A 146 -7.81 12.11 4.42
C TYR A 146 -7.53 12.34 2.93
N GLY A 147 -8.39 13.10 2.24
CA GLY A 147 -8.30 13.28 0.79
C GLY A 147 -8.53 11.95 0.06
N ASN A 148 -7.61 11.59 -0.84
CA ASN A 148 -7.65 10.33 -1.58
C ASN A 148 -6.83 9.22 -0.89
N ILE A 149 -6.29 9.46 0.31
CA ILE A 149 -5.43 8.51 1.03
C ILE A 149 -6.20 7.93 2.22
N HIS A 150 -6.17 6.61 2.33
CA HIS A 150 -6.95 5.84 3.30
C HIS A 150 -6.06 4.81 3.97
N CYS A 151 -6.36 4.48 5.22
CA CYS A 151 -5.65 3.43 5.93
C CYS A 151 -6.61 2.54 6.72
N MET A 152 -6.45 1.23 6.55
CA MET A 152 -6.98 0.20 7.44
C MET A 152 -5.85 -0.30 8.34
N SER A 153 -6.10 -0.42 9.64
CA SER A 153 -5.05 -0.85 10.58
C SER A 153 -5.61 -1.60 11.78
N GLU A 154 -4.83 -2.53 12.31
CA GLU A 154 -5.10 -3.23 13.57
C GLU A 154 -5.10 -2.27 14.76
N GLN A 155 -4.41 -1.13 14.64
CA GLN A 155 -4.31 -0.12 15.68
C GLN A 155 -5.10 1.13 15.31
N LYS A 156 -5.71 1.75 16.33
CA LYS A 156 -6.45 2.99 16.12
C LYS A 156 -5.49 4.14 15.82
N ILE A 157 -5.59 4.69 14.61
CA ILE A 157 -4.84 5.88 14.19
C ILE A 157 -5.65 7.13 14.52
N ASN A 158 -5.02 8.15 15.10
CA ASN A 158 -5.67 9.44 15.34
C ASN A 158 -5.92 10.16 13.99
N PRO A 159 -7.17 10.47 13.62
CA PRO A 159 -7.49 11.10 12.33
C PRO A 159 -6.83 12.46 12.11
N PHE A 160 -6.69 13.26 13.17
CA PHE A 160 -6.01 14.55 13.09
C PHE A 160 -4.53 14.37 12.78
N LEU A 161 -3.86 13.45 13.48
CA LEU A 161 -2.44 13.16 13.22
C LEU A 161 -2.23 12.61 11.81
N PHE A 162 -3.10 11.71 11.35
CA PHE A 162 -3.07 11.15 10.00
C PHE A 162 -3.17 12.25 8.93
N ALA A 163 -4.19 13.11 9.05
CA ALA A 163 -4.38 14.25 8.15
C ALA A 163 -3.18 15.22 8.17
N TRP A 164 -2.63 15.51 9.36
CA TRP A 164 -1.47 16.38 9.52
C TRP A 164 -0.21 15.80 8.84
N ILE A 165 0.08 14.51 9.03
CA ILE A 165 1.23 13.85 8.39
C ILE A 165 1.11 13.91 6.87
N ILE A 166 -0.06 13.57 6.32
CA ILE A 166 -0.27 13.62 4.87
C ILE A 166 -0.11 15.05 4.34
N ARG A 167 -0.71 16.04 5.02
CA ARG A 167 -0.62 17.46 4.64
C ARG A 167 0.80 18.02 4.74
N LEU A 168 1.65 17.48 5.60
CA LEU A 168 3.05 17.93 5.77
C LEU A 168 4.07 17.05 5.04
N SER A 169 3.66 15.93 4.46
CA SER A 169 4.56 14.97 3.81
C SER A 169 5.45 15.63 2.74
N HIS A 170 4.89 16.56 1.97
CA HIS A 170 5.60 17.32 0.93
C HIS A 170 6.45 18.48 1.47
N LYS A 171 6.42 18.78 2.78
CA LYS A 171 7.14 19.90 3.40
C LYS A 171 8.48 19.51 4.03
N GLY A 172 9.10 18.43 3.57
CA GLY A 172 10.45 18.04 3.99
C GLY A 172 10.53 17.18 5.26
N LEU A 173 9.40 16.72 5.82
CA LEU A 173 9.39 15.75 6.93
C LEU A 173 10.18 14.48 6.56
N PHE A 174 10.08 14.07 5.30
CA PHE A 174 10.82 12.94 4.75
C PHE A 174 12.35 13.11 4.86
N SER A 175 12.87 14.31 4.60
CA SER A 175 14.31 14.57 4.66
C SER A 175 14.88 14.35 6.06
N LEU A 176 14.10 14.65 7.11
CA LEU A 176 14.48 14.40 8.50
C LEU A 176 14.42 12.90 8.83
N ALA A 177 13.36 12.21 8.40
CA ALA A 177 13.19 10.78 8.64
C ALA A 177 14.28 9.94 7.93
N LYS A 178 14.62 10.28 6.69
CA LYS A 178 15.62 9.58 5.86
C LYS A 178 17.01 9.54 6.52
N ARG A 179 17.38 10.52 7.35
CA ARG A 179 18.70 10.56 8.02
C ARG A 179 18.98 9.37 8.94
N LYS A 180 17.94 8.68 9.41
CA LYS A 180 18.06 7.49 10.27
C LYS A 180 18.13 6.18 9.48
N LEU A 181 17.90 6.23 8.17
CA LEU A 181 17.84 5.05 7.32
C LEU A 181 19.17 4.86 6.58
N LYS A 182 19.57 3.61 6.42
CA LYS A 182 20.72 3.23 5.61
C LYS A 182 20.21 2.73 4.26
N SER A 183 20.62 3.40 3.18
CA SER A 183 20.26 3.01 1.81
C SER A 183 20.58 1.54 1.54
N LYS A 184 19.67 0.84 0.85
CA LYS A 184 19.85 -0.55 0.42
C LYS A 184 20.40 -0.68 -1.00
N THR A 185 20.65 0.42 -1.73
CA THR A 185 21.05 0.39 -3.14
C THR A 185 22.28 -0.50 -3.42
N ILE A 186 23.36 -0.38 -2.63
CA ILE A 186 24.57 -1.19 -2.81
C ILE A 186 24.30 -2.66 -2.48
N ASN A 187 23.62 -2.92 -1.37
CA ASN A 187 23.26 -4.27 -0.95
C ASN A 187 22.37 -4.96 -2.00
N ASP A 188 21.39 -4.24 -2.53
CA ASP A 188 20.51 -4.72 -3.58
C ASP A 188 21.28 -5.03 -4.87
N SER A 189 22.23 -4.17 -5.26
CA SER A 189 23.08 -4.41 -6.43
C SER A 189 23.88 -5.70 -6.29
N GLN A 190 24.43 -5.97 -5.11
CA GLN A 190 25.19 -7.20 -4.81
C GLN A 190 24.30 -8.44 -4.84
N ILE A 191 23.10 -8.36 -4.26
CA ILE A 191 22.11 -9.45 -4.32
C ILE A 191 21.76 -9.79 -5.77
N LEU A 192 21.59 -8.78 -6.62
CA LEU A 192 21.20 -8.96 -8.01
C LEU A 192 22.36 -9.40 -8.91
N SER A 193 23.60 -9.01 -8.60
CA SER A 193 24.80 -9.47 -9.33
C SER A 193 25.23 -10.89 -8.98
N GLY A 194 24.69 -11.46 -7.88
CA GLY A 194 25.11 -12.77 -7.37
C GLY A 194 26.43 -12.76 -6.63
N GLU A 195 27.00 -11.58 -6.35
CA GLU A 195 28.21 -11.41 -5.55
C GLU A 195 27.85 -11.49 -4.07
N ARG A 196 28.09 -12.64 -3.43
CA ARG A 196 28.04 -12.76 -1.96
C ARG A 196 29.42 -12.48 -1.37
N LEU A 197 29.48 -11.63 -0.34
CA LEU A 197 30.59 -11.59 0.62
C LEU A 197 30.52 -12.79 1.55
#